data_AF-A0A927EBX6-F1
#
_entry.id   AF-A0A927EBX6-F1
#
_cell.length_a   1.000
_cell.length_b   1.000
_cell.length_c   1.000
_cell.angle_alpha   90.00
_cell.angle_beta   90.00
_cell.angle_gamma   90.00
#
_symmetry.space_group_name_H-M   'P 1'
#
loop_
_entity.id
_entity.type
_entity.pdbx_description
1 polymer ?
#
loop_
_entity_poly.entity_id
_entity_poly.type
_entity_poly.pdbx_seq_one_letter_code
_entity_poly.pdbx_strand_id
1 'polypeptide(L)'
;MSEITSEFELICSKSDMAWTALQRQYADRLTAPEIDFLFARLVLGLTAPFYAEREPALHFTACNALVGRKLPPERAHAALRTVPKAGEPWIERAFDLAEEHGTKIAATLKEQRDQTDQINAKADAAHRELSSGAKEHVG
;
A
#
# COMPACT_ATOMS: atom_id res chain seq x y z
N MET A 1 -18.11 -14.04 10.03
CA MET A 1 -16.69 -14.22 9.67
C MET A 1 -16.22 -12.90 9.10
N SER A 2 -15.47 -12.10 9.86
CA SER A 2 -14.86 -10.89 9.30
C SER A 2 -13.83 -11.33 8.27
N GLU A 3 -13.97 -10.88 7.02
CA GLU A 3 -12.93 -11.08 6.01
C GLU A 3 -11.67 -10.37 6.50
N ILE A 4 -10.65 -11.14 6.92
CA ILE A 4 -9.34 -10.58 7.24
C ILE A 4 -8.69 -10.26 5.90
N THR A 5 -8.91 -9.04 5.38
CA THR A 5 -8.19 -8.55 4.22
C THR A 5 -6.72 -8.36 4.58
N SER A 6 -5.82 -8.99 3.82
CA SER A 6 -4.38 -8.87 4.06
C SER A 6 -3.88 -7.43 3.79
N GLU A 7 -2.77 -7.06 4.42
CA GLU A 7 -2.09 -5.78 4.18
C GLU A 7 -1.82 -5.55 2.68
N PHE A 8 -1.41 -6.60 1.99
CA PHE A 8 -1.11 -6.54 0.57
C PHE A 8 -2.37 -6.28 -0.28
N GLU A 9 -3.51 -6.91 0.05
CA GLU A 9 -4.77 -6.69 -0.64
C GLU A 9 -5.31 -5.27 -0.43
N LEU A 10 -5.21 -4.75 0.81
CA LEU A 10 -5.55 -3.36 1.13
C LEU A 10 -4.77 -2.37 0.25
N ILE A 11 -3.47 -2.59 0.10
CA ILE A 11 -2.60 -1.73 -0.70
C ILE A 11 -2.85 -1.91 -2.20
N CYS A 12 -3.14 -3.14 -2.67
CA CYS A 12 -3.40 -3.43 -4.08
C CYS A 12 -4.48 -2.52 -4.68
N SER A 13 -5.61 -2.38 -3.97
CA SER A 13 -6.71 -1.52 -4.43
C SER A 13 -6.26 -0.06 -4.60
N LYS A 14 -5.51 0.48 -3.63
CA LYS A 14 -4.99 1.85 -3.70
C LYS A 14 -3.95 2.05 -4.78
N SER A 15 -3.07 1.07 -4.97
CA SER A 15 -2.10 1.05 -6.07
C SER A 15 -2.80 1.07 -7.43
N ASP A 16 -3.86 0.28 -7.60
CA ASP A 16 -4.63 0.21 -8.86
C ASP A 16 -5.34 1.54 -9.16
N MET A 17 -5.93 2.18 -8.14
CA MET A 17 -6.53 3.52 -8.24
C MET A 17 -5.49 4.58 -8.58
N ALA A 18 -4.34 4.57 -7.91
CA ALA A 18 -3.26 5.53 -8.13
C ALA A 18 -2.70 5.43 -9.55
N TRP A 19 -2.48 4.22 -10.07
CA TRP A 19 -2.06 4.03 -11.45
C TRP A 19 -3.05 4.66 -12.44
N THR A 20 -4.35 4.39 -12.25
CA THR A 20 -5.40 4.94 -13.11
C THR A 20 -5.43 6.46 -13.08
N ALA A 21 -5.25 7.06 -11.89
CA ALA A 21 -5.18 8.51 -11.73
C ALA A 21 -3.95 9.11 -12.42
N LEU A 22 -2.77 8.51 -12.26
CA LEU A 22 -1.54 8.94 -12.92
C LEU A 22 -1.67 8.91 -14.43
N GLN A 23 -2.19 7.81 -15.00
CA GLN A 23 -2.43 7.69 -16.43
C GLN A 23 -3.37 8.79 -16.93
N ARG A 24 -4.51 8.97 -16.26
CA ARG A 24 -5.48 9.99 -16.64
C ARG A 24 -4.91 11.42 -16.63
N GLN A 25 -4.06 11.73 -15.67
CA GLN A 25 -3.57 13.09 -15.46
C GLN A 25 -2.31 13.42 -16.27
N TYR A 26 -1.47 12.42 -16.53
CA TYR A 26 -0.10 12.64 -16.97
C TYR A 26 0.33 11.85 -18.21
N ALA A 27 -0.46 10.88 -18.72
CA ALA A 27 -0.07 10.06 -19.88
C ALA A 27 0.32 10.87 -21.12
N ASP A 28 -0.36 11.99 -21.37
CA ASP A 28 -0.10 12.86 -22.53
C ASP A 28 0.98 13.92 -22.26
N ARG A 29 1.50 14.02 -21.02
CA ARG A 29 2.40 15.09 -20.58
C ARG A 29 3.79 14.59 -20.18
N LEU A 30 3.86 13.35 -19.72
CA LEU A 30 5.08 12.76 -19.19
C LEU A 30 5.52 11.60 -20.06
N THR A 31 6.82 11.38 -20.11
CA THR A 31 7.36 10.19 -20.76
C THR A 31 7.01 8.93 -19.97
N ALA A 32 7.00 7.77 -20.64
CA ALA A 32 6.73 6.50 -19.97
C ALA A 32 7.65 6.25 -18.76
N PRO A 33 8.99 6.47 -18.83
CA PRO A 33 9.86 6.32 -17.66
C PRO A 33 9.51 7.23 -16.48
N GLU A 34 9.07 8.46 -16.73
CA GLU A 34 8.68 9.40 -15.66
C GLU A 34 7.39 8.96 -14.97
N ILE A 35 6.39 8.50 -15.73
CA ILE A 35 5.14 7.98 -15.16
C ILE A 35 5.40 6.69 -14.38
N ASP A 36 6.23 5.80 -14.92
CA ASP A 36 6.58 4.54 -14.28
C ASP A 36 7.31 4.79 -12.96
N PHE A 37 8.26 5.73 -12.95
CA PHE A 37 8.99 6.10 -11.75
C PHE A 37 8.11 6.83 -10.72
N LEU A 38 7.21 7.72 -11.15
CA LEU A 38 6.19 8.33 -10.27
C LEU A 38 5.35 7.25 -9.58
N PHE A 39 4.90 6.26 -10.35
CA PHE A 39 4.12 5.16 -9.80
C PHE A 39 4.93 4.32 -8.83
N ALA A 40 6.19 4.00 -9.14
CA ALA A 40 7.10 3.28 -8.24
C ALA A 40 7.33 4.03 -6.92
N ARG A 41 7.53 5.37 -6.97
CA ARG A 41 7.65 6.21 -5.77
C ARG A 41 6.38 6.20 -4.92
N LEU A 42 5.21 6.28 -5.55
CA LEU A 42 3.93 6.18 -4.85
C LEU A 42 3.75 4.80 -4.20
N VAL A 43 4.10 3.71 -4.89
CA VAL A 43 4.07 2.35 -4.35
C VAL A 43 5.03 2.18 -3.17
N LEU A 44 6.23 2.77 -3.24
CA LEU A 44 7.19 2.77 -2.14
C LEU A 44 6.58 3.41 -0.88
N GLY A 45 5.95 4.58 -1.04
CA GLY A 45 5.22 5.23 0.06
C GLY A 45 4.04 4.40 0.56
N LEU A 46 3.22 3.83 -0.34
CA LEU A 46 2.06 3.01 0.03
C LEU A 46 2.43 1.75 0.84
N THR A 47 3.64 1.23 0.66
CA THR A 47 4.10 0.01 1.32
C THR A 47 4.87 0.31 2.61
N ALA A 48 5.45 1.51 2.76
CA ALA A 48 6.31 1.84 3.89
C ALA A 48 5.67 1.60 5.27
N PRO A 49 4.43 2.05 5.58
CA PRO A 49 3.84 1.84 6.91
C PRO A 49 3.62 0.37 7.31
N PHE A 50 3.64 -0.55 6.35
CA PHE A 50 3.42 -1.98 6.59
C PHE A 50 4.71 -2.79 6.56
N TYR A 51 5.71 -2.35 5.77
CA TYR A 51 6.88 -3.15 5.44
C TYR A 51 8.23 -2.50 5.81
N ALA A 52 8.31 -1.18 6.05
CA ALA A 52 9.60 -0.49 6.21
C ALA A 52 10.40 -0.93 7.44
N GLU A 53 9.71 -1.36 8.51
CA GLU A 53 10.36 -1.89 9.72
C GLU A 53 10.65 -3.40 9.63
N ARG A 54 10.26 -4.05 8.52
CA ARG A 54 10.50 -5.47 8.26
C ARG A 54 11.78 -5.64 7.44
N GLU A 55 12.04 -6.87 7.00
CA GLU A 55 13.19 -7.18 6.15
C GLU A 55 13.14 -6.36 4.84
N PRO A 56 14.24 -5.69 4.43
CA PRO A 56 14.26 -4.91 3.19
C PRO A 56 13.88 -5.72 1.94
N ALA A 57 14.26 -7.00 1.90
CA ALA A 57 13.90 -7.91 0.81
C ALA A 57 12.39 -8.16 0.71
N LEU A 58 11.67 -8.18 1.84
CA LEU A 58 10.23 -8.30 1.88
C LEU A 58 9.55 -7.04 1.33
N HIS A 59 10.03 -5.86 1.76
CA HIS A 59 9.51 -4.58 1.27
C HIS A 59 9.73 -4.41 -0.23
N PHE A 60 10.93 -4.75 -0.72
CA PHE A 60 11.23 -4.73 -2.15
C PHE A 60 10.34 -5.71 -2.93
N THR A 61 10.13 -6.92 -2.42
CA THR A 61 9.21 -7.92 -3.01
C THR A 61 7.80 -7.35 -3.15
N ALA A 62 7.27 -6.69 -2.11
CA ALA A 62 5.96 -6.08 -2.15
C ALA A 62 5.88 -4.94 -3.20
N CYS A 63 6.89 -4.07 -3.25
CA CYS A 63 6.98 -3.01 -4.26
C CYS A 63 7.01 -3.59 -5.68
N ASN A 64 7.87 -4.58 -5.92
CA ASN A 64 8.02 -5.23 -7.21
C ASN A 64 6.73 -5.93 -7.66
N ALA A 65 6.03 -6.61 -6.74
CA ALA A 65 4.75 -7.23 -7.04
C ALA A 65 3.68 -6.20 -7.42
N LEU A 66 3.58 -5.07 -6.71
CA LEU A 66 2.60 -4.01 -7.00
C LEU A 66 2.89 -3.28 -8.31
N VAL A 67 4.15 -2.92 -8.56
CA VAL A 67 4.57 -2.28 -9.82
C VAL A 67 4.38 -3.23 -11.01
N GLY A 68 4.76 -4.49 -10.86
CA GLY A 68 4.65 -5.53 -11.88
C GLY A 68 3.21 -5.90 -12.26
N ARG A 69 2.21 -5.51 -11.47
CA ARG A 69 0.79 -5.65 -11.86
C ARG A 69 0.39 -4.70 -12.98
N LYS A 70 1.13 -3.60 -13.20
CA LYS A 70 0.81 -2.56 -14.19
C LYS A 70 1.82 -2.46 -15.31
N LEU A 71 3.07 -2.76 -15.00
CA LEU A 71 4.18 -2.61 -15.95
C LEU A 71 4.69 -3.97 -16.41
N PRO A 72 5.10 -4.11 -17.68
CA PRO A 72 5.84 -5.28 -18.12
C PRO A 72 7.19 -5.36 -17.37
N PRO A 73 7.79 -6.56 -17.25
CA PRO A 73 8.96 -6.80 -16.40
C PRO A 73 10.12 -5.81 -16.59
N GLU A 74 10.47 -5.49 -17.83
CA GLU A 74 11.55 -4.54 -18.16
C GLU A 74 11.29 -3.14 -17.61
N ARG A 75 10.05 -2.64 -17.75
CA ARG A 75 9.66 -1.32 -17.27
C ARG A 75 9.54 -1.28 -15.75
N ALA A 76 9.00 -2.34 -15.14
CA ALA A 76 8.97 -2.47 -13.69
C ALA A 76 10.39 -2.46 -13.09
N HIS A 77 11.31 -3.21 -13.71
CA HIS A 77 12.71 -3.25 -13.29
C HIS A 77 13.36 -1.87 -13.38
N ALA A 78 13.20 -1.17 -14.50
CA ALA A 78 13.73 0.18 -14.69
C ALA A 78 13.15 1.17 -13.68
N ALA A 79 11.84 1.17 -13.48
CA ALA A 79 11.14 2.08 -12.57
C ALA A 79 11.56 1.91 -11.10
N LEU A 80 11.94 0.70 -10.70
CA LEU A 80 12.36 0.42 -9.32
C LEU A 80 13.85 0.67 -9.05
N ARG A 81 14.67 0.83 -10.10
CA ARG A 81 16.13 0.85 -9.97
C ARG A 81 16.82 2.09 -10.55
N THR A 82 16.14 2.81 -11.43
CA THR A 82 16.74 3.91 -12.17
C THR A 82 15.86 5.15 -12.06
N VAL A 83 16.43 6.24 -11.57
CA VAL A 83 15.78 7.55 -11.61
C VAL A 83 15.84 8.07 -13.05
N PRO A 84 14.69 8.33 -13.72
CA PRO A 84 14.70 8.89 -15.05
C PRO A 84 15.17 10.35 -15.02
N LYS A 85 15.75 10.82 -16.11
CA LYS A 85 16.01 12.25 -16.29
C LYS A 85 14.67 12.98 -16.39
N ALA A 86 14.42 13.92 -15.49
CA ALA A 86 13.24 14.77 -15.55
C ALA A 86 13.27 15.66 -16.80
N GLY A 87 12.18 15.65 -17.56
CA GLY A 87 11.98 16.52 -18.72
C GLY A 87 11.60 17.95 -18.32
N GLU A 88 11.03 18.13 -17.13
CA GLU A 88 10.57 19.41 -16.59
C GLU A 88 11.01 19.58 -15.13
N PRO A 89 11.35 20.81 -14.67
CA PRO A 89 11.86 21.04 -13.31
C PRO A 89 10.91 20.62 -12.19
N TRP A 90 9.60 20.63 -12.43
CA TRP A 90 8.61 20.26 -11.40
C TRP A 90 8.51 18.75 -11.19
N ILE A 91 8.97 17.93 -12.15
CA ILE A 91 8.83 16.47 -12.11
C ILE A 91 9.67 15.85 -11.00
N GLU A 92 10.88 16.38 -10.77
CA GLU A 92 11.74 15.92 -9.67
C GLU A 92 11.01 16.04 -8.33
N ARG A 93 10.34 17.17 -8.09
CA ARG A 93 9.53 17.38 -6.88
C ARG A 93 8.29 16.49 -6.86
N ALA A 94 7.70 16.19 -8.02
CA ALA A 94 6.55 15.29 -8.10
C ALA A 94 6.90 13.87 -7.64
N PHE A 95 8.13 13.40 -7.88
CA PHE A 95 8.60 12.10 -7.40
C PHE A 95 8.60 12.00 -5.87
N ASP A 96 9.02 13.05 -5.17
CA ASP A 96 9.01 13.07 -3.70
C ASP A 96 7.59 13.21 -3.13
N LEU A 97 6.79 14.08 -3.74
CA LEU A 97 5.39 14.24 -3.35
C LEU A 97 4.57 12.96 -3.57
N ALA A 98 4.89 12.18 -4.60
CA ALA A 98 4.24 10.90 -4.87
C ALA A 98 4.48 9.89 -3.74
N GLU A 99 5.72 9.76 -3.26
CA GLU A 99 6.04 8.90 -2.11
C GLU A 99 5.36 9.41 -0.83
N GLU A 100 5.45 10.70 -0.54
CA GLU A 100 4.83 11.29 0.64
C GLU A 100 3.31 11.05 0.64
N HIS A 101 2.68 11.22 -0.52
CA HIS A 101 1.24 10.98 -0.67
C HIS A 101 0.88 9.51 -0.49
N GLY A 102 1.66 8.59 -1.06
CA GLY A 102 1.50 7.15 -0.81
C GLY A 102 1.60 6.81 0.67
N THR A 103 2.59 7.38 1.37
CA THR A 103 2.81 7.18 2.80
C THR A 103 1.61 7.64 3.63
N LYS A 104 1.06 8.83 3.34
CA LYS A 104 -0.13 9.36 4.03
C LYS A 104 -1.34 8.45 3.86
N ILE A 105 -1.60 7.98 2.63
CA ILE A 105 -2.71 7.06 2.34
C ILE A 105 -2.54 5.77 3.16
N ALA A 106 -1.34 5.18 3.12
CA ALA A 106 -1.08 3.92 3.79
C ALA A 106 -1.10 4.03 5.32
N ALA A 107 -0.67 5.16 5.90
CA ALA A 107 -0.78 5.41 7.32
C ALA A 107 -2.25 5.39 7.78
N THR A 108 -3.13 6.08 7.05
CA THR A 108 -4.58 6.05 7.35
C THR A 108 -5.17 4.64 7.21
N LEU A 109 -4.77 3.87 6.19
CA LEU A 109 -5.22 2.47 6.05
C LEU A 109 -4.77 1.60 7.22
N LYS A 110 -3.51 1.76 7.65
CA LYS A 110 -2.96 1.02 8.77
C LYS A 110 -3.72 1.33 10.06
N GLU A 111 -3.98 2.60 10.34
CA GLU A 111 -4.76 3.03 11.51
C GLU A 111 -6.19 2.44 11.49
N GLN A 112 -6.88 2.49 10.36
CA GLN A 112 -8.23 1.93 10.21
C GLN A 112 -8.26 0.41 10.45
N ARG A 113 -7.27 -0.31 9.92
CA ARG A 113 -7.13 -1.75 10.16
C ARG A 113 -6.87 -2.04 11.63
N ASP A 114 -5.89 -1.37 12.23
CA ASP A 114 -5.51 -1.60 13.63
C ASP A 114 -6.70 -1.32 14.58
N GLN A 115 -7.53 -0.31 14.28
CA GLN A 115 -8.78 -0.05 15.00
C GLN A 115 -9.81 -1.17 14.84
N THR A 116 -9.98 -1.67 13.61
CA THR A 116 -10.92 -2.77 13.32
C THR A 116 -10.50 -4.05 14.04
N ASP A 117 -9.21 -4.37 14.04
CA ASP A 117 -8.66 -5.55 14.72
C ASP A 117 -8.86 -5.45 16.25
N GLN A 118 -8.69 -4.26 16.83
CA GLN A 118 -8.96 -4.02 18.25
C GLN A 118 -10.44 -4.19 18.61
N ILE A 119 -11.37 -3.73 17.76
CA ILE A 119 -12.81 -3.89 17.99
C ILE A 119 -13.19 -5.38 17.94
N ASN A 120 -12.70 -6.11 16.95
CA ASN A 120 -12.96 -7.55 16.81
C ASN A 120 -12.42 -8.34 18.00
N ALA A 121 -11.18 -8.04 18.45
CA ALA A 121 -10.58 -8.71 19.60
C ALA A 121 -11.39 -8.49 20.89
N LYS A 122 -11.93 -7.28 21.10
CA LYS A 122 -12.82 -6.97 22.24
C LYS A 122 -14.15 -7.74 22.16
N ALA A 123 -14.74 -7.83 20.96
CA ALA A 123 -15.97 -8.59 20.76
C ALA A 123 -15.78 -10.09 21.04
N ASP A 124 -14.66 -10.66 20.58
CA ASP A 124 -14.32 -12.07 20.82
C ASP A 124 -14.06 -12.37 22.30
N ALA A 125 -13.41 -11.43 23.02
CA ALA A 125 -13.21 -11.54 24.45
C ALA A 125 -14.55 -11.51 25.21
N ALA A 126 -15.43 -10.55 24.89
CA ALA A 126 -16.76 -10.46 25.49
C ALA A 126 -17.61 -11.72 25.22
N HIS A 127 -17.55 -12.28 24.00
CA HIS A 127 -18.24 -13.52 23.66
C HIS A 127 -17.70 -14.72 24.47
N ARG A 128 -16.38 -14.79 24.69
CA ARG A 128 -15.77 -15.84 25.52
C ARG A 128 -16.17 -15.73 26.99
N GLU A 129 -16.21 -14.54 27.55
CA GLU A 129 -16.67 -14.30 28.93
C GLU A 129 -18.14 -14.70 29.12
N LEU A 130 -19.02 -14.28 28.20
CA LEU A 130 -20.44 -14.67 28.20
C LEU A 130 -20.63 -16.18 28.06
N SER A 131 -19.85 -16.84 27.22
CA SER A 131 -19.91 -18.29 27.03
C SER A 131 -19.35 -19.09 28.22
N SER A 132 -18.36 -18.54 28.94
CA SER A 132 -17.79 -19.14 30.15
C SER A 132 -18.73 -19.02 31.35
N GLY A 133 -19.33 -17.84 31.56
CA GLY A 133 -20.28 -17.61 32.66
C GLY A 133 -21.57 -18.45 32.53
N ALA A 134 -21.96 -18.81 31.31
CA ALA A 134 -23.11 -19.70 31.08
C ALA A 134 -22.85 -21.16 31.48
N LYS A 135 -21.58 -21.60 31.62
CA LYS A 135 -21.24 -22.98 32.01
C LYS A 135 -21.17 -23.20 33.53
N GLU A 136 -21.06 -22.14 34.33
CA GLU A 136 -20.94 -22.24 35.80
C GLU A 136 -22.27 -22.28 36.54
N HIS A 137 -23.41 -22.24 35.84
CA HIS A 137 -24.76 -22.24 36.45
C HIS A 137 -25.57 -23.52 36.23
N VAL A 138 -24.90 -24.64 35.93
CA VAL A 138 -25.49 -25.99 35.91
C VAL A 138 -24.70 -26.88 36.85
N GLY A 139 -25.03 -26.81 38.14
CA GLY A 139 -24.49 -27.65 39.21
C GLY A 139 -25.47 -27.69 40.37
#